data_AF-A0A2V6TDQ1-F1
#
_entry.id   AF-A0A2V6TDQ1-F1
#
_cell.length_a   1.000
_cell.length_b   1.000
_cell.length_c   1.000
_cell.angle_alpha   90.00
_cell.angle_beta   90.00
_cell.angle_gamma   90.00
#
_symmetry.space_group_name_H-M   'P 1'
#
loop_
_entity.id
_entity.type
_entity.pdbx_description
1 polymer ?
#
loop_
_entity_poly.entity_id
_entity_poly.type
_entity_poly.pdbx_seq_one_letter_code
_entity_poly.pdbx_strand_id
1 'polypeptide(L)'
;MPESAQVAVTTGVDEFPFRTELSLAPLIRYWEHELTEGCSVLASVARTVLDQVAQAPELAGPVTDLTAIRAHDDLLRALMVAAFSPAFEDDGYAAALLPFRLRTFFSTPGFTRLLTGGDGFVVGRVDVGAELLVHVRMLHAYSLILLRVYGIDVGVEYPWVSSVKDPDTGLDRYFKFLVNRRFLDVDV
;
A
#
# COMPACT_ATOMS: atom_id res chain seq x y z
N MET A 1 -7.55 13.39 -31.75
CA MET A 1 -6.96 12.62 -30.64
C MET A 1 -7.81 12.91 -29.42
N PRO A 2 -8.34 11.92 -28.69
CA PRO A 2 -9.11 12.22 -27.50
C PRO A 2 -8.16 12.77 -26.44
N GLU A 3 -8.59 13.87 -25.86
CA GLU A 3 -7.94 14.60 -24.76
C GLU A 3 -7.75 13.64 -23.58
N SER A 4 -6.48 13.41 -23.19
CA SER A 4 -6.12 12.60 -22.04
C SER A 4 -6.75 13.21 -20.79
N ALA A 5 -7.87 12.64 -20.34
CA ALA A 5 -8.56 13.09 -19.15
C ALA A 5 -7.62 13.00 -17.94
N GLN A 6 -7.46 14.10 -17.21
CA GLN A 6 -6.94 14.08 -15.84
C GLN A 6 -8.00 13.38 -14.97
N VAL A 7 -7.98 12.05 -14.96
CA VAL A 7 -8.72 11.31 -13.96
C VAL A 7 -7.84 11.35 -12.71
N ALA A 8 -8.14 12.26 -11.79
CA ALA A 8 -7.83 12.00 -10.40
C ALA A 8 -8.41 10.62 -10.12
N VAL A 9 -7.61 9.63 -9.70
CA VAL A 9 -8.13 8.29 -9.42
C VAL A 9 -8.88 8.30 -8.09
N THR A 10 -9.83 9.21 -7.97
CA THR A 10 -10.86 9.33 -6.95
C THR A 10 -12.07 8.54 -7.46
N THR A 11 -11.90 7.22 -7.63
CA THR A 11 -13.01 6.34 -7.99
C THR A 11 -13.97 6.22 -6.80
N GLY A 12 -15.26 6.43 -7.07
CA GLY A 12 -16.35 6.54 -6.10
C GLY A 12 -16.22 5.55 -4.94
N VAL A 13 -16.26 6.08 -3.73
CA VAL A 13 -16.24 5.33 -2.47
C VAL A 13 -17.48 4.45 -2.34
N ASP A 14 -18.58 4.79 -3.03
CA ASP A 14 -19.89 4.14 -2.89
C ASP A 14 -20.08 2.85 -3.71
N GLU A 15 -19.14 2.47 -4.59
CA GLU A 15 -19.27 1.26 -5.45
C GLU A 15 -18.47 0.04 -4.97
N PHE A 16 -17.70 0.15 -3.89
CA PHE A 16 -16.93 -0.98 -3.36
C PHE A 16 -17.74 -1.74 -2.30
N PRO A 17 -18.10 -3.02 -2.49
CA PRO A 17 -19.08 -3.70 -1.65
C PRO A 17 -18.51 -4.25 -0.35
N PHE A 18 -17.21 -4.06 -0.09
CA PHE A 18 -16.54 -4.57 1.10
C PHE A 18 -16.14 -3.44 2.03
N ARG A 19 -16.31 -3.66 3.34
CA ARG A 19 -15.72 -2.80 4.35
C ARG A 19 -14.20 -2.94 4.28
N THR A 20 -13.50 -1.81 4.24
CA THR A 20 -12.03 -1.76 4.22
C THR A 20 -11.53 -1.00 5.43
N GLU A 21 -10.53 -1.54 6.10
CA GLU A 21 -9.91 -0.91 7.26
C GLU A 21 -8.40 -0.98 7.16
N LEU A 22 -7.71 0.06 7.63
CA LEU A 22 -6.27 0.01 7.80
C LEU A 22 -5.96 -0.77 9.07
N SER A 23 -5.11 -1.80 8.96
CA SER A 23 -4.61 -2.53 10.11
C SER A 23 -3.12 -2.83 9.91
N LEU A 24 -2.34 -2.63 10.97
CA LEU A 24 -0.92 -3.03 11.00
C LEU A 24 -0.75 -4.46 11.53
N ALA A 25 -1.82 -5.14 11.94
CA ALA A 25 -1.77 -6.50 12.47
C ALA A 25 -1.06 -7.51 11.53
N PRO A 26 -1.24 -7.49 10.19
CA PRO A 26 -0.50 -8.39 9.30
C PRO A 26 1.01 -8.17 9.32
N LEU A 27 1.46 -6.91 9.49
CA LEU A 27 2.88 -6.58 9.64
C LEU A 27 3.40 -7.02 11.02
N ILE A 28 2.62 -6.77 12.08
CA ILE A 28 2.97 -7.19 13.44
C ILE A 28 3.15 -8.72 13.49
N ARG A 29 2.21 -9.49 12.94
CA ARG A 29 2.30 -10.96 12.89
C ARG A 29 3.51 -11.46 12.10
N TYR A 30 3.94 -10.74 11.07
CA TYR A 30 5.19 -11.07 10.39
C TYR A 30 6.38 -10.94 11.34
N TRP A 31 6.47 -9.86 12.12
CA TRP A 31 7.54 -9.70 13.10
C TRP A 31 7.43 -10.71 14.24
N GLU A 32 6.23 -11.07 14.70
CA GLU A 32 6.04 -12.15 15.67
C GLU A 32 6.58 -13.49 15.14
N HIS A 33 6.33 -13.80 13.86
CA HIS A 33 6.88 -14.98 13.21
C HIS A 33 8.41 -14.92 13.11
N GLU A 34 8.98 -13.77 12.71
CA GLU A 34 10.45 -13.62 12.63
C GLU A 34 11.14 -13.66 14.00
N LEU A 35 10.43 -13.32 15.08
CA LEU A 35 10.95 -13.47 16.44
C LEU A 35 11.12 -14.94 16.83
N THR A 36 10.23 -15.83 16.37
CA THR A 36 10.23 -17.25 16.74
C THR A 36 11.01 -18.13 15.76
N GLU A 37 10.84 -17.89 14.45
CA GLU A 37 11.37 -18.73 13.37
C GLU A 37 12.55 -18.10 12.63
N GLY A 38 12.83 -16.80 12.85
CA GLY A 38 13.89 -16.08 12.15
C GLY A 38 15.30 -16.44 12.61
N CYS A 39 16.30 -16.08 11.81
CA CYS A 39 17.69 -16.20 12.24
C CYS A 39 17.99 -15.28 13.44
N SER A 40 19.05 -15.55 14.20
CA SER A 40 19.34 -14.84 15.46
C SER A 40 19.38 -13.31 15.32
N VAL A 41 19.91 -12.82 14.20
CA VAL A 41 19.97 -11.37 13.90
C VAL A 41 18.56 -10.83 13.68
N LEU A 42 17.78 -11.47 12.82
CA LEU A 42 16.44 -11.02 12.47
C LEU A 42 15.47 -11.12 13.66
N ALA A 43 15.58 -12.17 14.48
CA ALA A 43 14.84 -12.31 15.73
C ALA A 43 15.16 -11.19 16.72
N SER A 44 16.41 -10.73 16.78
CA SER A 44 16.79 -9.57 17.62
C SER A 44 16.14 -8.29 17.12
N VAL A 45 16.09 -8.07 15.80
CA VAL A 45 15.39 -6.92 15.20
C VAL A 45 13.90 -7.00 15.48
N ALA A 46 13.29 -8.17 15.25
CA ALA A 46 11.88 -8.43 15.50
C ALA A 46 11.50 -8.10 16.95
N ARG A 47 12.32 -8.51 17.93
CA ARG A 47 12.10 -8.17 19.34
C ARG A 47 12.02 -6.67 19.56
N THR A 48 12.99 -5.92 19.03
CA THR A 48 13.01 -4.45 19.17
C THR A 48 11.77 -3.80 18.55
N VAL A 49 11.32 -4.27 17.38
CA VAL A 49 10.10 -3.76 16.75
C VAL A 49 8.87 -4.06 17.61
N LEU A 50 8.72 -5.29 18.09
CA LEU A 50 7.57 -5.71 18.88
C LEU A 50 7.52 -5.03 20.27
N ASP A 51 8.67 -4.76 20.88
CA ASP A 51 8.74 -3.99 22.13
C ASP A 51 8.19 -2.57 21.95
N GLN A 52 8.44 -1.94 20.79
CA GLN A 52 7.88 -0.63 20.45
C GLN A 52 6.37 -0.70 20.17
N VAL A 53 5.90 -1.76 19.49
CA VAL A 53 4.46 -2.01 19.28
C VAL A 53 3.73 -2.12 20.62
N ALA A 54 4.34 -2.78 21.61
CA ALA A 54 3.77 -2.89 22.96
C ALA A 54 3.60 -1.53 23.67
N GLN A 55 4.37 -0.51 23.29
CA GLN A 55 4.23 0.86 23.80
C GLN A 55 3.18 1.70 23.04
N ALA A 56 2.65 1.20 21.92
CA ALA A 56 1.65 1.86 21.08
C ALA A 56 0.47 0.92 20.75
N PRO A 57 -0.27 0.42 21.76
CA PRO A 57 -1.36 -0.54 21.57
C PRO A 57 -2.48 -0.03 20.65
N GLU A 58 -2.65 1.28 20.51
CA GLU A 58 -3.58 1.92 19.58
C GLU A 58 -3.32 1.56 18.11
N LEU A 59 -2.10 1.16 17.75
CA LEU A 59 -1.72 0.76 16.40
C LEU A 59 -1.93 -0.73 16.11
N ALA A 60 -2.18 -1.53 17.15
CA ALA A 60 -2.43 -2.96 17.01
C ALA A 60 -3.87 -3.29 16.54
N GLY A 61 -4.80 -2.35 16.75
CA GLY A 61 -6.19 -2.45 16.29
C GLY A 61 -6.41 -1.84 14.90
N PRO A 62 -7.68 -1.82 14.42
CA PRO A 62 -8.04 -1.06 13.23
C PRO A 62 -7.75 0.44 13.41
N VAL A 63 -6.99 1.01 12.47
CA VAL A 63 -6.64 2.42 12.47
C VAL A 63 -7.69 3.22 11.70
N THR A 64 -8.44 4.03 12.43
CA THR A 64 -9.48 4.91 11.85
C THR A 64 -8.95 6.30 11.47
N ASP A 65 -7.86 6.75 12.09
CA ASP A 65 -7.28 8.06 11.84
C ASP A 65 -5.78 7.94 11.47
N LEU A 66 -5.44 8.43 10.28
CA LEU A 66 -4.05 8.46 9.81
C LEU A 66 -3.17 9.40 10.64
N THR A 67 -3.73 10.36 11.38
CA THR A 67 -2.94 11.21 12.28
C THR A 67 -2.36 10.42 13.45
N ALA A 68 -3.06 9.38 13.92
CA ALA A 68 -2.55 8.48 14.96
C ALA A 68 -1.27 7.76 14.48
N ILE A 69 -1.26 7.27 13.24
CA ILE A 69 -0.06 6.65 12.66
C ILE A 69 1.12 7.64 12.58
N ARG A 70 0.84 8.90 12.20
CA ARG A 70 1.89 9.93 12.09
C ARG A 70 2.56 10.26 13.42
N ALA A 71 1.86 10.06 14.55
CA ALA A 71 2.46 10.22 15.88
C ALA A 71 3.55 9.15 16.17
N HIS A 72 3.58 8.07 15.39
CA HIS A 72 4.49 6.94 15.55
C HIS A 72 5.26 6.65 14.25
N ASP A 73 5.72 7.68 13.53
CA ASP A 73 6.38 7.53 12.22
C ASP A 73 7.61 6.59 12.27
N ASP A 74 8.41 6.65 13.34
CA ASP A 74 9.56 5.78 13.53
C ASP A 74 9.17 4.30 13.66
N LEU A 75 8.11 4.01 14.42
CA LEU A 75 7.58 2.66 14.56
C LEU A 75 6.96 2.17 13.24
N LEU A 76 6.22 3.04 12.54
CA LEU A 76 5.71 2.72 11.21
C LEU A 76 6.85 2.35 10.27
N ARG A 77 7.92 3.17 10.20
CA ARG A 77 9.11 2.88 9.39
C ARG A 77 9.73 1.55 9.75
N ALA A 78 9.90 1.27 11.04
CA ALA A 78 10.45 0.01 11.52
C ALA A 78 9.60 -1.20 11.08
N LEU A 79 8.27 -1.11 11.21
CA LEU A 79 7.34 -2.14 10.73
C LEU A 79 7.46 -2.35 9.21
N MET A 80 7.59 -1.25 8.47
CA MET A 80 7.63 -1.24 7.01
C MET A 80 8.91 -1.82 6.42
N VAL A 81 9.99 -1.99 7.19
CA VAL A 81 11.21 -2.70 6.75
C VAL A 81 10.88 -4.11 6.22
N ALA A 82 9.81 -4.74 6.73
CA ALA A 82 9.32 -6.03 6.24
C ALA A 82 8.86 -6.03 4.76
N ALA A 83 8.49 -4.86 4.23
CA ALA A 83 7.94 -4.69 2.88
C ALA A 83 8.80 -3.75 2.01
N PHE A 84 9.53 -2.82 2.62
CA PHE A 84 10.31 -1.77 1.98
C PHE A 84 11.74 -1.82 2.51
N SER A 85 12.69 -2.18 1.64
CA SER A 85 14.09 -2.18 2.04
C SER A 85 14.61 -0.74 2.17
N PRO A 86 15.23 -0.37 3.31
CA PRO A 86 15.81 0.97 3.49
C PRO A 86 16.91 1.30 2.47
N ALA A 87 17.58 0.28 1.93
CA ALA A 87 18.64 0.45 0.93
C ALA A 87 18.13 1.04 -0.39
N PHE A 88 16.83 1.00 -0.65
CA PHE A 88 16.19 1.56 -1.84
C PHE A 88 15.24 2.72 -1.51
N GLU A 89 15.38 3.36 -0.35
CA GLU A 89 14.47 4.46 0.02
C GLU A 89 14.61 5.67 -0.92
N ASP A 90 15.84 6.02 -1.29
CA ASP A 90 16.11 7.18 -2.17
C ASP A 90 15.86 6.90 -3.66
N ASP A 91 16.11 5.66 -4.11
CA ASP A 91 16.02 5.28 -5.52
C ASP A 91 14.68 4.60 -5.89
N GLY A 92 13.95 4.10 -4.89
CA GLY A 92 12.72 3.33 -5.06
C GLY A 92 11.49 4.21 -5.19
N TYR A 93 10.56 3.81 -6.05
CA TYR A 93 9.20 4.37 -6.13
C TYR A 93 8.23 3.35 -5.55
N ALA A 94 7.99 3.43 -4.25
CA ALA A 94 7.15 2.47 -3.56
C ALA A 94 6.25 3.16 -2.54
N ALA A 95 5.03 2.66 -2.39
CA ALA A 95 4.07 3.16 -1.42
C ALA A 95 3.20 2.04 -0.88
N ALA A 96 2.74 2.22 0.35
CA ALA A 96 1.68 1.45 0.95
C ALA A 96 0.39 2.27 0.93
N LEU A 97 -0.64 1.62 0.41
CA LEU A 97 -1.94 2.22 0.16
C LEU A 97 -2.96 1.68 1.14
N LEU A 98 -3.94 2.50 1.50
CA LEU A 98 -5.12 2.03 2.18
C LEU A 98 -5.77 0.89 1.38
N PRO A 99 -6.29 -0.18 2.03
CA PRO A 99 -6.86 -1.32 1.30
C PRO A 99 -7.93 -0.89 0.30
N PHE A 100 -7.72 -1.26 -0.97
CA PHE A 100 -8.60 -0.94 -2.11
C PHE A 100 -8.89 0.57 -2.31
N ARG A 101 -8.02 1.43 -1.78
CA ARG A 101 -8.06 2.89 -1.99
C ARG A 101 -6.69 3.36 -2.42
N LEU A 102 -6.63 4.19 -3.46
CA LEU A 102 -5.36 4.74 -3.95
C LEU A 102 -4.89 5.92 -3.11
N ARG A 103 -5.00 5.81 -1.77
CA ARG A 103 -4.55 6.81 -0.82
C ARG A 103 -3.39 6.24 -0.02
N THR A 104 -2.25 6.92 -0.06
CA THR A 104 -1.01 6.48 0.61
C THR A 104 -1.10 6.74 2.11
N PHE A 105 -0.59 5.80 2.92
CA PHE A 105 -0.28 6.05 4.33
C PHE A 105 1.22 5.95 4.65
N PHE A 106 2.01 5.36 3.74
CA PHE A 106 3.46 5.31 3.78
C PHE A 106 3.99 5.32 2.35
N SER A 107 5.10 6.02 2.08
CA SER A 107 5.70 6.07 0.75
C SER A 107 7.15 6.51 0.80
N THR A 108 7.95 6.04 -0.16
CA THR A 108 9.31 6.54 -0.36
C THR A 108 9.28 8.01 -0.80
N PRO A 109 10.35 8.80 -0.52
CA PRO A 109 10.42 10.19 -0.95
C PRO A 109 10.19 10.39 -2.45
N GLY A 110 10.76 9.52 -3.29
CA GLY A 110 10.58 9.55 -4.75
C GLY A 110 9.13 9.35 -5.18
N PHE A 111 8.43 8.39 -4.54
CA PHE A 111 7.00 8.17 -4.80
C PHE A 111 6.16 9.37 -4.34
N THR A 112 6.39 9.86 -3.11
CA THR A 112 5.67 11.02 -2.56
C THR A 112 5.78 12.24 -3.47
N ARG A 113 6.99 12.50 -3.98
CA ARG A 113 7.30 13.67 -4.79
C ARG A 113 6.62 13.66 -6.16
N LEU A 114 6.56 12.50 -6.82
CA LEU A 114 6.09 12.41 -8.21
C LEU A 114 4.67 11.85 -8.34
N LEU A 115 4.23 11.00 -7.40
CA LEU A 115 3.05 10.16 -7.56
C LEU A 115 2.03 10.35 -6.45
N THR A 116 2.24 11.26 -5.50
CA THR A 116 1.27 11.56 -4.42
C THR A 116 0.77 13.00 -4.52
N GLY A 117 -0.54 13.17 -4.61
CA GLY A 117 -1.22 14.46 -4.56
C GLY A 117 -1.26 15.06 -3.15
N GLY A 118 -1.60 16.34 -3.03
CA GLY A 118 -1.67 17.04 -1.74
C GLY A 118 -2.71 16.47 -0.74
N ASP A 119 -3.68 15.72 -1.24
CA ASP A 119 -4.70 14.99 -0.47
C ASP A 119 -4.26 13.57 -0.07
N GLY A 120 -3.06 13.15 -0.49
CA GLY A 120 -2.48 11.82 -0.25
C GLY A 120 -2.95 10.75 -1.24
N PHE A 121 -3.68 11.12 -2.30
CA PHE A 121 -4.06 10.17 -3.34
C PHE A 121 -2.97 10.00 -4.39
N VAL A 122 -2.90 8.81 -4.98
CA VAL A 122 -1.98 8.53 -6.08
C VAL A 122 -2.42 9.33 -7.31
N VAL A 123 -1.48 10.08 -7.88
CA VAL A 123 -1.69 10.91 -9.07
C VAL A 123 -0.96 10.34 -10.29
N GLY A 124 -1.45 10.71 -11.46
CA GLY A 124 -0.84 10.40 -12.75
C GLY A 124 -1.90 10.22 -13.84
N ARG A 125 -1.47 10.29 -15.09
CA ARG A 125 -2.35 10.06 -16.23
C ARG A 125 -2.37 8.57 -16.53
N VAL A 126 -3.56 7.99 -16.48
CA VAL A 126 -3.80 6.58 -16.82
C VAL A 126 -4.46 6.53 -18.20
N ASP A 127 -4.01 5.60 -19.03
CA ASP A 127 -4.57 5.38 -20.38
C ASP A 127 -5.85 4.51 -20.35
N VAL A 128 -6.46 4.33 -19.17
CA VAL A 128 -7.64 3.48 -18.95
C VAL A 128 -8.80 4.30 -18.39
N GLY A 129 -10.02 3.97 -18.83
CA GLY A 129 -11.23 4.62 -18.34
C GLY A 129 -11.52 4.33 -16.87
N ALA A 130 -12.17 5.27 -16.18
CA ALA A 130 -12.49 5.15 -14.75
C ALA A 130 -13.32 3.90 -14.41
N GLU A 131 -14.24 3.51 -15.31
CA GLU A 131 -15.08 2.30 -15.16
C GLU A 131 -14.24 1.02 -15.13
N LEU A 132 -13.21 0.92 -15.98
CA LEU A 132 -12.31 -0.23 -15.98
C LEU A 132 -11.53 -0.33 -14.66
N LEU A 133 -11.13 0.80 -14.08
CA LEU A 133 -10.44 0.82 -12.78
C LEU A 133 -11.33 0.31 -11.65
N VAL A 134 -12.64 0.60 -11.68
CA VAL A 134 -13.60 0.05 -10.70
C VAL A 134 -13.66 -1.47 -10.84
N HIS A 135 -13.78 -2.00 -12.06
CA HIS A 135 -13.81 -3.44 -12.30
C HIS A 135 -12.50 -4.14 -11.90
N VAL A 136 -11.35 -3.54 -12.19
CA VAL A 136 -10.03 -4.07 -11.77
C VAL A 136 -9.91 -4.08 -10.25
N ARG A 137 -10.36 -3.02 -9.55
CA ARG A 137 -10.42 -2.97 -8.08
C ARG A 137 -11.27 -4.11 -7.53
N MET A 138 -12.46 -4.34 -8.11
CA MET A 138 -13.36 -5.44 -7.72
C MET A 138 -12.74 -6.81 -7.95
N LEU A 139 -12.12 -7.03 -9.11
CA LEU A 139 -11.45 -8.28 -9.46
C LEU A 139 -10.31 -8.58 -8.47
N HIS A 140 -9.52 -7.58 -8.09
CA HIS A 140 -8.49 -7.72 -7.07
C HIS A 140 -9.06 -8.10 -5.69
N ALA A 141 -10.21 -7.54 -5.30
CA ALA A 141 -10.86 -7.86 -4.03
C ALA A 141 -11.38 -9.30 -4.01
N TYR A 142 -12.15 -9.70 -5.02
CA TYR A 142 -12.65 -11.08 -5.11
C TYR A 142 -11.52 -12.10 -5.21
N SER A 143 -10.47 -11.83 -5.99
CA SER A 143 -9.31 -12.74 -6.06
C SER A 143 -8.61 -12.91 -4.72
N LEU A 144 -8.50 -11.84 -3.91
CA LEU A 144 -7.95 -11.93 -2.56
C LEU A 144 -8.85 -12.78 -1.64
N ILE A 145 -10.17 -12.61 -1.72
CA ILE A 145 -11.14 -13.40 -0.94
C ILE A 145 -11.06 -14.88 -1.32
N LEU A 146 -11.08 -15.20 -2.62
CA LEU A 146 -10.94 -16.56 -3.13
C LEU A 146 -9.66 -17.22 -2.63
N LEU A 147 -8.54 -16.47 -2.65
CA LEU A 147 -7.27 -16.98 -2.17
C LEU A 147 -7.28 -17.21 -0.64
N ARG A 148 -7.71 -16.22 0.15
CA ARG A 148 -7.59 -16.27 1.62
C ARG A 148 -8.63 -17.14 2.30
N VAL A 149 -9.86 -17.17 1.78
CA VAL A 149 -10.98 -17.90 2.40
C VAL A 149 -11.12 -19.31 1.82
N TYR A 150 -10.84 -19.47 0.52
CA TYR A 150 -11.08 -20.73 -0.19
C TYR A 150 -9.79 -21.41 -0.69
N GLY A 151 -8.62 -20.77 -0.57
CA GLY A 151 -7.36 -21.31 -1.08
C GLY A 151 -7.27 -21.35 -2.60
N ILE A 152 -8.12 -20.61 -3.32
CA ILE A 152 -8.19 -20.60 -4.78
C ILE A 152 -7.39 -19.41 -5.32
N ASP A 153 -6.26 -19.71 -5.98
CA ASP A 153 -5.50 -18.70 -6.72
C ASP A 153 -6.02 -18.60 -8.16
N VAL A 154 -6.52 -17.41 -8.51
CA VAL A 154 -7.06 -17.09 -9.84
C VAL A 154 -6.05 -16.36 -10.74
N GLY A 155 -4.83 -16.05 -10.25
CA GLY A 155 -3.76 -15.49 -11.08
C GLY A 155 -4.05 -14.11 -11.67
N VAL A 156 -4.83 -13.27 -10.98
CA VAL A 156 -5.18 -11.94 -11.49
C VAL A 156 -3.97 -11.00 -11.45
N GLU A 157 -3.41 -10.73 -12.63
CA GLU A 157 -2.46 -9.67 -12.89
C GLU A 157 -3.07 -8.62 -13.83
N TYR A 158 -3.23 -7.40 -13.32
CA TYR A 158 -3.56 -6.24 -14.16
C TYR A 158 -2.47 -5.18 -14.01
N PRO A 159 -1.45 -5.17 -14.89
CA PRO A 159 -0.43 -4.13 -14.85
C PRO A 159 -1.03 -2.82 -15.34
N TRP A 160 -1.13 -1.82 -14.46
CA TRP A 160 -1.45 -0.46 -14.87
C TRP A 160 -0.16 0.36 -15.10
N VAL A 161 -0.16 1.17 -16.16
CA VAL A 161 0.92 2.10 -16.46
C VAL A 161 0.36 3.52 -16.32
N SER A 162 1.09 4.36 -15.59
CA SER A 162 0.76 5.78 -15.41
C SER A 162 1.90 6.63 -15.92
N SER A 163 1.57 7.78 -16.50
CA SER A 163 2.55 8.81 -16.83
C SER A 163 2.40 10.03 -15.93
N VAL A 164 3.52 10.63 -15.54
CA VAL A 164 3.56 11.90 -14.81
C VAL A 164 4.65 12.81 -15.36
N LYS A 165 4.41 14.12 -15.28
CA LYS A 165 5.43 15.11 -15.64
C LYS A 165 6.44 15.23 -14.51
N ASP A 166 7.70 15.03 -14.83
CA ASP A 166 8.80 15.30 -13.94
C ASP A 166 8.95 16.81 -13.73
N PRO A 167 8.84 17.33 -12.50
CA PRO A 167 8.94 18.76 -12.24
C PRO A 167 10.33 19.35 -12.54
N ASP A 168 11.40 18.55 -12.52
CA ASP A 168 12.76 19.06 -12.79
C ASP A 168 13.03 19.18 -14.29
N THR A 169 12.56 18.21 -15.08
CA THR A 169 12.93 18.09 -16.50
C THR A 169 11.80 18.45 -17.45
N GLY A 170 10.55 18.49 -16.99
CA GLY A 170 9.35 18.67 -17.82
C GLY A 170 9.02 17.47 -18.73
N LEU A 171 9.80 16.39 -18.66
CA LEU A 171 9.60 15.17 -19.44
C LEU A 171 8.54 14.27 -18.81
N ASP A 172 7.87 13.47 -19.63
CA ASP A 172 6.97 12.43 -19.11
C ASP A 172 7.79 11.23 -18.62
N ARG A 173 7.57 10.83 -17.37
CA ARG A 173 8.06 9.58 -16.80
C ARG A 173 6.91 8.59 -16.76
N TYR A 174 7.20 7.34 -17.13
CA TYR A 174 6.23 6.26 -17.19
C TYR A 174 6.52 5.25 -16.08
N PHE A 175 5.49 4.93 -15.30
CA PHE A 175 5.57 4.01 -14.17
C PHE A 175 4.60 2.85 -14.39
N LYS A 176 5.13 1.64 -14.43
CA LYS A 176 4.33 0.41 -14.29
C LYS A 176 4.25 0.09 -12.80
N PHE A 177 3.05 0.05 -12.23
CA PHE A 177 2.95 -0.35 -10.83
C PHE A 177 2.74 -1.84 -10.70
N LEU A 178 3.32 -2.37 -9.64
CA LEU A 178 3.21 -3.74 -9.21
C LEU A 178 2.55 -3.73 -7.84
N VAL A 179 1.43 -4.46 -7.70
CA VAL A 179 0.67 -4.51 -6.45
C VAL A 179 1.08 -5.76 -5.67
N ASN A 180 1.64 -5.56 -4.48
CA ASN A 180 1.91 -6.64 -3.53
C ASN A 180 0.79 -6.70 -2.48
N ARG A 181 0.18 -7.88 -2.30
CA ARG A 181 -0.96 -8.11 -1.39
C ARG A 181 -0.59 -8.94 -0.16
N ARG A 182 0.70 -9.15 0.10
CA ARG A 182 1.21 -10.01 1.20
C ARG A 182 0.62 -9.62 2.57
N PHE A 183 0.50 -8.33 2.83
CA PHE A 183 0.02 -7.78 4.10
C PHE A 183 -1.46 -7.36 4.08
N LEU A 184 -2.24 -7.84 3.12
CA LEU A 184 -3.71 -7.72 3.16
C LEU A 184 -4.32 -8.97 3.80
N ASP A 185 -5.39 -8.79 4.54
CA ASP A 185 -6.18 -9.89 5.12
C ASP A 185 -7.65 -9.77 4.74
N VAL A 186 -8.37 -10.88 4.94
CA VAL A 186 -9.82 -10.97 4.82
C VAL A 186 -10.35 -11.52 6.12
N ASP A 187 -11.26 -10.77 6.74
CA ASP A 187 -12.02 -11.18 7.91
C ASP A 187 -13.44 -11.59 7.46
N VAL A 188 -13.96 -12.71 7.96
CA VAL A 188 -15.21 -13.36 7.50
C VAL A 188 -16.15 -13.59 8.67
#